data_AF-A0A9E3R3U6-F1
#
_entry.id   AF-A0A9E3R3U6-F1
#
_cell.length_a   1.000
_cell.length_b   1.000
_cell.length_c   1.000
_cell.angle_alpha   90.00
_cell.angle_beta   90.00
_cell.angle_gamma   90.00
#
_symmetry.space_group_name_H-M   'P 1'
#
loop_
_entity.id
_entity.type
_entity.pdbx_description
1 polymer ?
#
loop_
_entity_poly.entity_id
_entity_poly.type
_entity_poly.pdbx_seq_one_letter_code
_entity_poly.pdbx_strand_id
1 'polypeptide(L)'
;MLLLTAVLLAAAPAKAAAAPPPISAPLGNISEALTPVPEGGHPLDNPWFARRLAGCDHDQAVYPLRYVSGVMDAVRTLDAWLRTSPKQERRLFGKGHLFELVARVEKSALAPGKACEALGPFPLAVAKAPKLCEGQADGEHWLLDGAAPTAVVRVGDAGQGARDVCLPQVSVVLFDAKGKARLRYQADYAQALSVTVEGDGCQALDFTFDKATQRFTPSPRVVKGCTP
;
A
#
# COMPACT_ATOMS: atom_id res chain seq x y z
N MET A 1 44.47 53.83 -4.87
CA MET A 1 43.00 53.69 -4.78
C MET A 1 42.62 52.34 -5.38
N LEU A 2 42.42 51.32 -4.55
CA LEU A 2 41.90 50.01 -4.96
C LEU A 2 40.44 49.92 -4.49
N LEU A 3 39.50 49.88 -5.43
CA LEU A 3 38.10 49.59 -5.12
C LEU A 3 37.95 48.08 -4.85
N LEU A 4 37.55 47.73 -3.63
CA LEU A 4 37.06 46.39 -3.29
C LEU A 4 35.61 46.26 -3.76
N THR A 5 35.40 45.43 -4.79
CA THR A 5 34.06 45.01 -5.23
C THR A 5 33.61 43.84 -4.34
N ALA A 6 32.74 44.12 -3.38
CA ALA A 6 32.11 43.08 -2.56
C ALA A 6 31.00 42.40 -3.39
N VAL A 7 31.22 41.15 -3.79
CA VAL A 7 30.21 40.30 -4.43
C VAL A 7 29.28 39.76 -3.34
N LEU A 8 28.07 40.33 -3.25
CA LEU A 8 26.96 39.76 -2.49
C LEU A 8 26.42 38.54 -3.25
N LEU A 9 26.83 37.32 -2.87
CA LEU A 9 26.11 36.12 -3.26
C LEU A 9 24.77 36.11 -2.52
N ALA A 10 23.69 36.50 -3.21
CA ALA A 10 22.34 36.23 -2.77
C ALA A 10 22.16 34.70 -2.68
N ALA A 11 22.06 34.18 -1.46
CA ALA A 11 21.66 32.81 -1.24
C ALA A 11 20.24 32.63 -1.79
N ALA A 12 20.12 32.05 -2.99
CA ALA A 12 18.84 31.65 -3.52
C ALA A 12 18.16 30.75 -2.48
N PRO A 13 16.87 31.00 -2.13
CA PRO A 13 16.18 30.18 -1.15
C PRO A 13 16.26 28.74 -1.64
N ALA A 14 16.83 27.86 -0.81
CA ALA A 14 16.87 26.43 -1.09
C ALA A 14 15.43 26.01 -1.39
N LYS A 15 15.16 25.67 -2.67
CA LYS A 15 13.83 25.26 -3.13
C LYS A 15 13.39 24.14 -2.21
N ALA A 16 12.44 24.44 -1.31
CA ALA A 16 11.94 23.46 -0.36
C ALA A 16 11.50 22.23 -1.18
N ALA A 17 11.91 21.04 -0.75
CA ALA A 17 11.51 19.82 -1.43
C ALA A 17 9.98 19.83 -1.52
N ALA A 18 9.44 19.63 -2.73
CA ALA A 18 8.01 19.61 -2.94
C ALA A 18 7.40 18.54 -2.01
N ALA A 19 6.37 18.90 -1.25
CA ALA A 19 5.65 17.93 -0.43
C ALA A 19 5.12 16.80 -1.33
N PRO A 20 5.00 15.56 -0.81
CA PRO A 20 4.33 14.51 -1.56
C PRO A 20 2.91 14.96 -1.96
N PRO A 21 2.39 14.53 -3.11
CA PRO A 21 1.01 14.81 -3.48
C PRO A 21 0.07 13.97 -2.62
N PRO A 22 -1.17 14.43 -2.39
CA PRO A 22 -2.24 13.54 -1.97
C PRO A 22 -2.43 12.41 -2.98
N ILE A 23 -2.71 11.20 -2.50
CA ILE A 23 -3.06 10.05 -3.34
C ILE A 23 -4.53 9.70 -3.12
N SER A 24 -5.21 9.28 -4.18
CA SER A 24 -6.58 8.79 -4.07
C SER A 24 -6.61 7.53 -3.20
N ALA A 25 -7.71 7.32 -2.47
CA ALA A 25 -7.90 5.99 -1.89
C ALA A 25 -8.00 4.95 -2.99
N PRO A 26 -7.31 3.81 -2.85
CA PRO A 26 -7.43 2.72 -3.79
C PRO A 26 -8.84 2.15 -3.67
N LEU A 27 -9.52 2.10 -4.82
CA LEU A 27 -10.95 1.83 -4.99
C LEU A 27 -11.83 3.02 -4.59
N GLY A 28 -12.73 3.38 -5.51
CA GLY A 28 -13.71 4.44 -5.31
C GLY A 28 -14.43 4.25 -3.98
N ASN A 29 -14.78 5.38 -3.37
CA ASN A 29 -15.62 5.55 -2.18
C ASN A 29 -15.85 4.25 -1.39
N ILE A 30 -15.30 4.13 -0.17
CA ILE A 30 -15.39 3.00 0.80
C ILE A 30 -16.47 1.91 0.52
N SER A 31 -17.67 2.31 0.14
CA SER A 31 -18.76 1.50 -0.44
C SER A 31 -18.46 0.59 -1.65
N GLU A 32 -17.43 0.82 -2.47
CA GLU A 32 -17.16 -0.02 -3.68
C GLU A 32 -16.15 -1.14 -3.45
N ALA A 33 -15.46 -1.13 -2.31
CA ALA A 33 -14.42 -2.11 -2.02
C ALA A 33 -14.98 -3.53 -1.87
N LEU A 34 -16.27 -3.63 -1.51
CA LEU A 34 -16.96 -4.88 -1.23
C LEU A 34 -18.38 -4.78 -1.71
N THR A 35 -18.74 -5.73 -2.55
CA THR A 35 -20.11 -5.92 -2.99
C THR A 35 -20.59 -7.24 -2.43
N PRO A 36 -21.87 -7.34 -2.03
CA PRO A 36 -22.51 -8.64 -1.85
C PRO A 36 -22.25 -9.51 -3.08
N VAL A 37 -22.12 -10.82 -2.90
CA VAL A 37 -22.03 -11.75 -4.04
C VAL A 37 -23.35 -11.63 -4.84
N PRO A 38 -23.32 -11.17 -6.12
CA PRO A 38 -24.50 -10.98 -6.92
C PRO A 38 -25.11 -12.33 -7.29
N GLU A 39 -26.43 -12.33 -7.45
CA GLU A 39 -27.17 -13.48 -7.94
C GLU A 39 -26.67 -13.87 -9.34
N GLY A 40 -26.12 -15.08 -9.49
CA GLY A 40 -25.51 -15.57 -10.74
C GLY A 40 -23.97 -15.61 -10.75
N GLY A 41 -23.30 -15.12 -9.70
CA GLY A 41 -21.84 -15.16 -9.57
C GLY A 41 -21.14 -14.03 -10.32
N HIS A 42 -19.79 -14.05 -10.32
CA HIS A 42 -18.97 -13.00 -10.93
C HIS A 42 -18.26 -13.45 -12.22
N PRO A 43 -17.86 -12.49 -13.07
CA PRO A 43 -17.08 -12.77 -14.29
C PRO A 43 -15.82 -13.60 -14.02
N LEU A 44 -15.57 -14.63 -14.85
CA LEU A 44 -14.44 -15.57 -14.70
C LEU A 44 -13.06 -14.91 -14.88
N ASP A 45 -13.01 -13.76 -15.54
CA ASP A 45 -11.80 -12.98 -15.84
C ASP A 45 -11.29 -12.16 -14.64
N ASN A 46 -12.04 -12.11 -13.54
CA ASN A 46 -11.65 -11.40 -12.33
C ASN A 46 -11.72 -12.35 -11.10
N PRO A 47 -10.60 -13.00 -10.74
CA PRO A 47 -10.52 -13.89 -9.58
C PRO A 47 -11.09 -13.24 -8.32
N TRP A 48 -12.01 -13.95 -7.69
CA TRP A 48 -12.72 -13.49 -6.50
C TRP A 48 -12.94 -14.65 -5.54
N PHE A 49 -13.21 -14.32 -4.28
CA PHE A 49 -13.46 -15.29 -3.22
C PHE A 49 -14.66 -14.84 -2.40
N ALA A 50 -15.57 -15.76 -2.10
CA ALA A 50 -16.60 -15.54 -1.11
C ALA A 50 -15.97 -15.61 0.29
N ARG A 51 -16.27 -14.62 1.14
CA ARG A 51 -15.88 -14.63 2.55
C ARG A 51 -17.08 -14.27 3.41
N ARG A 52 -17.42 -15.15 4.36
CA ARG A 52 -18.35 -14.82 5.43
C ARG A 52 -17.59 -14.08 6.53
N LEU A 53 -17.89 -12.80 6.72
CA LEU A 53 -17.35 -12.03 7.84
C LEU A 53 -18.12 -12.31 9.12
N ALA A 54 -17.43 -12.28 10.27
CA ALA A 54 -18.07 -12.48 11.55
C ALA A 54 -19.23 -11.49 11.78
N GLY A 55 -20.44 -11.99 12.02
CA GLY A 55 -21.64 -11.17 12.23
C GLY A 55 -22.33 -10.67 10.96
N CYS A 56 -21.74 -10.88 9.78
CA CYS A 56 -22.39 -10.58 8.51
C CYS A 56 -23.31 -11.74 8.08
N ASP A 57 -24.54 -11.45 7.64
CA ASP A 57 -25.56 -12.45 7.32
C ASP A 57 -25.44 -13.04 5.90
N HIS A 58 -24.56 -12.47 5.08
CA HIS A 58 -24.26 -12.92 3.72
C HIS A 58 -22.74 -12.96 3.46
N ASP A 59 -22.36 -13.64 2.37
CA ASP A 59 -20.97 -13.68 1.92
C ASP A 59 -20.60 -12.36 1.23
N GLN A 60 -19.41 -11.85 1.53
CA GLN A 60 -18.79 -10.74 0.83
C GLN A 60 -17.95 -11.26 -0.34
N ALA A 61 -18.02 -10.58 -1.49
CA ALA A 61 -17.11 -10.83 -2.59
C ALA A 61 -15.79 -10.09 -2.37
N VAL A 62 -14.70 -10.85 -2.23
CA VAL A 62 -13.34 -10.31 -2.14
C VAL A 62 -12.67 -10.38 -3.49
N TYR A 63 -12.16 -9.23 -3.97
CA TYR A 63 -11.44 -9.12 -5.24
C TYR A 63 -9.99 -8.66 -5.02
N PRO A 64 -9.04 -9.58 -4.80
CA PRO A 64 -7.66 -9.20 -4.51
C PRO A 64 -7.03 -8.31 -5.58
N LEU A 65 -7.31 -8.60 -6.86
CA LEU A 65 -6.76 -7.81 -7.98
C LEU A 65 -7.30 -6.38 -8.01
N ARG A 66 -8.54 -6.13 -7.57
CA ARG A 66 -9.08 -4.77 -7.46
C ARG A 66 -8.35 -3.99 -6.37
N TYR A 67 -8.12 -4.58 -5.21
CA TYR A 67 -7.34 -3.98 -4.12
C TYR A 67 -5.92 -3.63 -4.57
N VAL A 68 -5.23 -4.58 -5.20
CA VAL A 68 -3.88 -4.34 -5.74
C VAL A 68 -3.91 -3.26 -6.81
N SER A 69 -4.87 -3.29 -7.74
CA SER A 69 -4.95 -2.29 -8.83
C SER A 69 -5.12 -0.87 -8.31
N GLY A 70 -6.02 -0.67 -7.34
CA GLY A 70 -6.17 0.65 -6.71
C GLY A 70 -4.86 1.09 -6.05
N VAL A 71 -4.18 0.18 -5.34
CA VAL A 71 -2.90 0.48 -4.70
C VAL A 71 -1.82 0.82 -5.75
N MET A 72 -1.85 0.18 -6.91
CA MET A 72 -0.95 0.48 -8.02
C MET A 72 -1.14 1.89 -8.58
N ASP A 73 -2.36 2.43 -8.59
CA ASP A 73 -2.61 3.82 -9.01
C ASP A 73 -2.03 4.83 -8.02
N ALA A 74 -2.10 4.52 -6.72
CA ALA A 74 -1.39 5.27 -5.69
C ALA A 74 0.14 5.21 -5.90
N VAL A 75 0.71 4.02 -6.18
CA VAL A 75 2.14 3.87 -6.50
C VAL A 75 2.54 4.70 -7.71
N ARG A 76 1.76 4.67 -8.79
CA ARG A 76 2.03 5.43 -10.03
C ARG A 76 2.03 6.95 -9.77
N THR A 77 1.09 7.43 -8.95
CA THR A 77 1.04 8.84 -8.54
C THR A 77 2.28 9.25 -7.76
N LEU A 78 2.73 8.39 -6.83
CA LEU A 78 3.93 8.62 -6.04
C LEU A 78 5.20 8.54 -6.88
N ASP A 79 5.28 7.59 -7.81
CA ASP A 79 6.40 7.45 -8.75
C ASP A 79 6.55 8.70 -9.61
N ALA A 80 5.46 9.19 -10.18
CA ALA A 80 5.45 10.42 -10.97
C ALA A 80 5.99 11.62 -10.17
N TRP A 81 5.61 11.75 -8.90
CA TRP A 81 6.15 12.78 -8.02
C TRP A 81 7.64 12.56 -7.70
N LEU A 82 8.05 11.34 -7.35
CA LEU A 82 9.45 11.01 -7.03
C LEU A 82 10.39 11.29 -8.20
N ARG A 83 9.95 11.07 -9.44
CA ARG A 83 10.70 11.44 -10.65
C ARG A 83 10.96 12.95 -10.75
N THR A 84 10.04 13.78 -10.27
CA THR A 84 10.24 15.24 -10.17
C THR A 84 11.09 15.65 -8.96
N SER A 85 11.35 14.72 -8.04
CA SER A 85 12.07 14.93 -6.77
C SER A 85 13.16 13.87 -6.52
N PRO A 86 14.17 13.72 -7.40
CA PRO A 86 15.12 12.60 -7.36
C PRO A 86 15.98 12.53 -6.09
N LYS A 87 16.20 13.67 -5.40
CA LYS A 87 16.87 13.69 -4.09
C LYS A 87 16.05 12.97 -3.02
N GLN A 88 14.73 13.10 -3.09
CA GLN A 88 13.80 12.46 -2.15
C GLN A 88 13.72 10.96 -2.42
N GLU A 89 13.67 10.54 -3.69
CA GLU A 89 13.72 9.12 -4.07
C GLU A 89 15.02 8.47 -3.60
N ARG A 90 16.17 9.09 -3.89
CA ARG A 90 17.48 8.61 -3.42
C ARG A 90 17.58 8.56 -1.90
N ARG A 91 16.94 9.49 -1.20
CA ARG A 91 16.89 9.49 0.27
C ARG A 91 16.12 8.27 0.78
N LEU A 92 14.97 7.98 0.19
CA LEU A 92 14.11 6.86 0.57
C LEU A 92 14.67 5.51 0.14
N PHE A 93 15.15 5.35 -1.09
CA PHE A 93 15.44 4.03 -1.67
C PHE A 93 16.92 3.83 -2.03
N GLY A 94 17.78 4.81 -1.75
CA GLY A 94 19.19 4.75 -2.10
C GLY A 94 19.38 4.66 -3.63
N LYS A 95 19.63 3.44 -4.12
CA LYS A 95 19.77 3.15 -5.56
C LYS A 95 18.52 2.48 -6.18
N GLY A 96 17.57 2.07 -5.36
CA GLY A 96 16.31 1.49 -5.83
C GLY A 96 15.32 2.58 -6.23
N HIS A 97 14.27 2.16 -6.93
CA HIS A 97 13.24 3.06 -7.43
C HIS A 97 11.84 2.53 -7.15
N LEU A 98 10.88 3.42 -6.93
CA LEU A 98 9.51 3.01 -6.62
C LEU A 98 8.84 2.30 -7.81
N PHE A 99 9.13 2.71 -9.05
CA PHE A 99 8.59 2.07 -10.26
C PHE A 99 8.92 0.57 -10.37
N GLU A 100 10.00 0.10 -9.72
CA GLU A 100 10.37 -1.33 -9.74
C GLU A 100 9.28 -2.20 -9.08
N LEU A 101 8.52 -1.65 -8.13
CA LEU A 101 7.35 -2.33 -7.58
C LEU A 101 6.26 -2.52 -8.63
N VAL A 102 6.01 -1.49 -9.45
CA VAL A 102 5.00 -1.53 -10.51
C VAL A 102 5.31 -2.63 -11.50
N ALA A 103 6.52 -2.61 -12.05
CA ALA A 103 6.94 -3.58 -13.05
C ALA A 103 6.90 -5.03 -12.52
N ARG A 104 7.06 -5.22 -11.21
CA ARG A 104 7.05 -6.55 -10.60
C ARG A 104 5.65 -7.06 -10.30
N VAL A 105 4.78 -6.21 -9.77
CA VAL A 105 3.37 -6.56 -9.55
C VAL A 105 2.67 -6.83 -10.89
N GLU A 106 2.97 -6.06 -11.95
CA GLU A 106 2.40 -6.28 -13.29
C GLU A 106 2.81 -7.62 -13.93
N LYS A 107 3.95 -8.20 -13.52
CA LYS A 107 4.40 -9.54 -13.97
C LYS A 107 3.90 -10.67 -13.10
N SER A 108 3.28 -10.33 -11.96
CA SER A 108 2.87 -11.32 -10.98
C SER A 108 1.49 -11.90 -11.29
N ALA A 109 1.26 -13.12 -10.82
CA ALA A 109 -0.03 -13.77 -10.88
C ALA A 109 -0.54 -14.07 -9.47
N LEU A 110 -1.85 -14.03 -9.29
CA LEU A 110 -2.47 -14.55 -8.08
C LEU A 110 -2.20 -16.06 -8.00
N ALA A 111 -1.63 -16.51 -6.89
CA ALA A 111 -1.27 -17.91 -6.69
C ALA A 111 -1.79 -18.42 -5.35
N PRO A 112 -2.13 -19.73 -5.26
CA PRO A 112 -2.43 -20.34 -3.99
C PRO A 112 -1.17 -20.37 -3.13
N GLY A 113 -1.34 -20.07 -1.85
CA GLY A 113 -0.25 -20.07 -0.89
C GLY A 113 -0.69 -19.54 0.47
N LYS A 114 0.09 -19.88 1.49
CA LYS A 114 0.03 -19.24 2.80
C LYS A 114 1.43 -18.93 3.29
N ALA A 115 1.57 -17.92 4.14
CA ALA A 115 2.81 -17.76 4.87
C ALA A 115 3.09 -18.99 5.74
N CYS A 116 4.33 -19.48 5.73
CA CYS A 116 4.73 -20.59 6.60
C CYS A 116 4.70 -20.20 8.09
N GLU A 117 4.88 -18.90 8.38
CA GLU A 117 4.77 -18.32 9.71
C GLU A 117 3.61 -17.32 9.72
N ALA A 118 2.88 -17.26 10.84
CA ALA A 118 1.74 -16.37 10.98
C ALA A 118 2.19 -14.90 10.85
N LEU A 119 1.49 -14.12 10.02
CA LEU A 119 1.87 -12.73 9.72
C LEU A 119 1.51 -11.71 10.82
N GLY A 120 1.03 -12.16 11.98
CA GLY A 120 0.56 -11.30 13.08
C GLY A 120 -0.89 -10.82 12.91
N PRO A 121 -1.34 -9.85 13.71
CA PRO A 121 -2.68 -9.24 13.59
C PRO A 121 -2.73 -8.15 12.51
N PHE A 122 -3.91 -7.57 12.29
CA PHE A 122 -4.06 -6.29 11.59
C PHE A 122 -3.59 -5.13 12.49
N PRO A 123 -2.96 -4.06 11.95
CA PRO A 123 -2.53 -3.90 10.56
C PRO A 123 -1.35 -4.81 10.21
N LEU A 124 -1.28 -5.25 8.94
CA LEU A 124 -0.22 -6.17 8.49
C LEU A 124 1.15 -5.48 8.44
N ALA A 125 1.98 -5.76 9.44
CA ALA A 125 3.25 -5.09 9.70
C ALA A 125 4.49 -5.90 9.24
N VAL A 126 4.34 -6.80 8.25
CA VAL A 126 5.43 -7.69 7.77
C VAL A 126 6.57 -6.90 7.12
N ALA A 127 7.78 -6.89 7.70
CA ALA A 127 8.92 -6.16 7.15
C ALA A 127 9.50 -6.80 5.88
N LYS A 128 9.39 -8.12 5.76
CA LYS A 128 9.90 -8.91 4.64
C LYS A 128 8.85 -9.93 4.20
N ALA A 129 8.84 -10.25 2.91
CA ALA A 129 8.08 -11.32 2.33
C ALA A 129 8.43 -12.64 3.04
N PRO A 130 7.44 -13.35 3.60
CA PRO A 130 7.66 -14.64 4.25
C PRO A 130 7.97 -15.70 3.20
N LYS A 131 8.47 -16.85 3.66
CA LYS A 131 8.39 -18.08 2.86
C LYS A 131 6.93 -18.50 2.75
N LEU A 132 6.54 -18.96 1.57
CA LEU A 132 5.21 -19.51 1.34
C LEU A 132 5.24 -21.03 1.40
N CYS A 133 4.20 -21.58 2.00
CA CYS A 133 3.94 -22.99 2.14
C CYS A 133 2.71 -23.36 1.31
N GLU A 134 2.60 -24.63 0.92
CA GLU A 134 1.43 -25.13 0.19
C GLU A 134 0.13 -24.95 1.00
N GLY A 135 -0.97 -24.77 0.26
CA GLY A 135 -2.31 -24.51 0.80
C GLY A 135 -2.74 -23.06 0.62
N GLN A 136 -3.93 -22.74 1.14
CA GLN A 136 -4.49 -21.38 1.14
C GLN A 136 -4.73 -20.99 2.60
N ALA A 137 -4.25 -19.82 3.02
CA ALA A 137 -4.66 -19.25 4.30
C ALA A 137 -5.97 -18.47 4.12
N ASP A 138 -6.86 -18.57 5.10
CA ASP A 138 -8.09 -17.81 5.08
C ASP A 138 -7.79 -16.31 5.08
N GLY A 139 -8.31 -15.62 4.07
CA GLY A 139 -8.15 -14.17 3.89
C GLY A 139 -6.79 -13.72 3.38
N GLU A 140 -5.82 -14.61 3.15
CA GLU A 140 -4.53 -14.26 2.52
C GLU A 140 -4.56 -14.56 1.02
N HIS A 141 -4.19 -13.58 0.21
CA HIS A 141 -4.14 -13.68 -1.24
C HIS A 141 -2.80 -13.18 -1.75
N TRP A 142 -1.99 -14.08 -2.30
CA TRP A 142 -0.60 -13.82 -2.67
C TRP A 142 -0.44 -13.62 -4.17
N LEU A 143 0.31 -12.57 -4.55
CA LEU A 143 0.74 -12.34 -5.92
C LEU A 143 2.22 -12.68 -6.06
N LEU A 144 2.55 -13.58 -6.99
CA LEU A 144 3.91 -14.11 -7.17
C LEU A 144 4.45 -13.82 -8.56
N ASP A 145 5.74 -13.47 -8.62
CA ASP A 145 6.55 -13.48 -9.84
C ASP A 145 7.43 -14.74 -9.77
N GLY A 146 7.03 -15.79 -10.48
CA GLY A 146 7.52 -17.14 -10.27
C GLY A 146 7.20 -17.64 -8.86
N ALA A 147 8.24 -17.95 -8.08
CA ALA A 147 8.09 -18.36 -6.67
C ALA A 147 8.23 -17.20 -5.67
N ALA A 148 8.50 -15.98 -6.15
CA ALA A 148 8.84 -14.86 -5.28
C ALA A 148 7.61 -14.00 -4.99
N PRO A 149 7.28 -13.75 -3.70
CA PRO A 149 6.18 -12.85 -3.35
C PRO A 149 6.43 -11.42 -3.80
N THR A 150 5.42 -10.84 -4.44
CA THR A 150 5.41 -9.46 -4.94
C THR A 150 4.37 -8.62 -4.22
N ALA A 151 3.23 -9.22 -3.84
CA ALA A 151 2.24 -8.60 -2.99
C ALA A 151 1.49 -9.64 -2.15
N VAL A 152 0.89 -9.17 -1.06
CA VAL A 152 -0.15 -9.88 -0.31
C VAL A 152 -1.32 -8.95 -0.09
N VAL A 153 -2.53 -9.46 -0.31
CA VAL A 153 -3.78 -8.87 0.18
C VAL A 153 -4.24 -9.74 1.34
N ARG A 154 -4.48 -9.13 2.49
CA ARG A 154 -5.06 -9.79 3.65
C ARG A 154 -6.41 -9.16 3.97
N VAL A 155 -7.45 -9.99 4.04
CA VAL A 155 -8.80 -9.59 4.42
C VAL A 155 -9.13 -10.27 5.75
N GLY A 156 -9.38 -9.47 6.78
CA GLY A 156 -9.81 -9.91 8.11
C GLY A 156 -11.25 -9.54 8.39
N ASP A 157 -11.72 -9.86 9.59
CA ASP A 157 -13.03 -9.40 10.07
C ASP A 157 -13.05 -7.87 10.27
N ALA A 158 -14.24 -7.33 10.50
CA ALA A 158 -14.41 -5.94 10.86
C ALA A 158 -13.64 -5.58 12.14
N GLY A 159 -13.10 -4.36 12.19
CA GLY A 159 -12.40 -3.86 13.36
C GLY A 159 -13.30 -3.78 14.60
N GLN A 160 -12.70 -3.82 15.78
CA GLN A 160 -13.46 -3.64 17.03
C GLN A 160 -14.22 -2.31 17.00
N GLY A 161 -15.49 -2.30 17.40
CA GLY A 161 -16.32 -1.09 17.38
C GLY A 161 -16.76 -0.63 15.99
N ALA A 162 -16.61 -1.48 14.96
CA ALA A 162 -17.17 -1.20 13.65
C ALA A 162 -18.70 -1.05 13.72
N ARG A 163 -19.22 0.01 13.09
CA ARG A 163 -20.67 0.22 12.97
C ARG A 163 -21.34 -0.77 12.03
N ASP A 164 -20.58 -1.24 11.04
CA ASP A 164 -21.00 -2.24 10.08
C ASP A 164 -20.01 -3.41 10.13
N VAL A 165 -20.50 -4.56 10.58
CA VAL A 165 -19.73 -5.81 10.73
C VAL A 165 -19.43 -6.47 9.38
N CYS A 166 -20.11 -6.05 8.30
CA CYS A 166 -19.84 -6.48 6.95
C CYS A 166 -18.69 -5.69 6.29
N LEU A 167 -18.09 -4.72 6.98
CA LEU A 167 -16.91 -3.98 6.52
C LEU A 167 -15.61 -4.54 7.15
N PRO A 168 -14.80 -5.30 6.41
CA PRO A 168 -13.58 -5.96 6.87
C PRO A 168 -12.43 -4.99 7.02
N GLN A 169 -11.41 -5.48 7.74
CA GLN A 169 -10.07 -4.93 7.67
C GLN A 169 -9.34 -5.49 6.45
N VAL A 170 -8.68 -4.62 5.67
CA VAL A 170 -7.89 -5.00 4.50
C VAL A 170 -6.47 -4.45 4.62
N SER A 171 -5.49 -5.32 4.42
CA SER A 171 -4.09 -4.95 4.27
C SER A 171 -3.60 -5.31 2.88
N VAL A 172 -2.93 -4.41 2.18
CA VAL A 172 -2.15 -4.71 0.97
C VAL A 172 -0.70 -4.35 1.22
N VAL A 173 0.21 -5.30 1.02
CA VAL A 173 1.66 -5.05 1.16
C VAL A 173 2.35 -5.41 -0.14
N LEU A 174 3.15 -4.49 -0.68
CA LEU A 174 3.97 -4.69 -1.88
C LEU A 174 5.44 -4.89 -1.49
N PHE A 175 6.10 -5.86 -2.13
CA PHE A 175 7.49 -6.25 -1.85
C PHE A 175 8.42 -5.97 -3.04
N ASP A 176 9.58 -5.39 -2.75
CA ASP A 176 10.66 -5.24 -3.75
C ASP A 176 11.31 -6.59 -4.10
N ALA A 177 12.17 -6.60 -5.12
CA ALA A 177 12.88 -7.79 -5.59
C ALA A 177 13.67 -8.56 -4.51
N LYS A 178 14.03 -7.90 -3.39
CA LYS A 178 14.71 -8.52 -2.24
C LYS A 178 13.74 -9.05 -1.19
N GLY A 179 12.44 -8.95 -1.47
CA GLY A 179 11.34 -9.30 -0.59
C GLY A 179 11.09 -8.25 0.49
N LYS A 180 11.66 -7.06 0.44
CA LYS A 180 11.42 -6.04 1.48
C LYS A 180 10.08 -5.34 1.21
N ALA A 181 9.26 -5.18 2.26
CA ALA A 181 8.03 -4.41 2.15
C ALA A 181 8.37 -2.94 1.80
N ARG A 182 7.73 -2.41 0.77
CA ARG A 182 7.94 -1.04 0.28
C ARG A 182 6.70 -0.17 0.30
N LEU A 183 5.52 -0.79 0.23
CA LEU A 183 4.27 -0.09 0.41
C LEU A 183 3.34 -0.94 1.24
N ARG A 184 2.68 -0.30 2.20
CA ARG A 184 1.61 -0.85 3.01
C ARG A 184 0.39 0.03 2.82
N TYR A 185 -0.69 -0.56 2.37
CA TYR A 185 -2.01 0.02 2.42
C TYR A 185 -2.80 -0.72 3.49
N GLN A 186 -3.42 0.01 4.40
CA GLN A 186 -4.23 -0.54 5.49
C GLN A 186 -5.56 0.19 5.48
N ALA A 187 -6.64 -0.57 5.46
CA ALA A 187 -7.99 -0.06 5.54
C ALA A 187 -8.76 -0.83 6.59
N ASP A 188 -9.03 -0.16 7.71
CA ASP A 188 -10.17 -0.50 8.54
C ASP A 188 -11.30 0.44 8.12
N TYR A 189 -12.20 -0.06 7.27
CA TYR A 189 -13.29 0.74 6.71
C TYR A 189 -14.26 1.28 7.76
N ALA A 190 -14.17 0.82 9.01
CA ALA A 190 -14.94 1.36 10.13
C ALA A 190 -14.19 2.39 10.98
N GLN A 191 -12.86 2.42 10.94
CA GLN A 191 -12.06 3.28 11.80
C GLN A 191 -11.07 4.17 11.05
N ALA A 192 -10.03 3.56 10.46
CA ALA A 192 -8.83 4.25 10.01
C ALA A 192 -8.28 3.62 8.73
N LEU A 193 -7.88 4.49 7.82
CA LEU A 193 -7.20 4.14 6.59
C LEU A 193 -5.81 4.79 6.62
N SER A 194 -4.77 4.04 6.26
CA SER A 194 -3.40 4.53 6.17
C SER A 194 -2.64 3.95 5.00
N VAL A 195 -1.72 4.74 4.44
CA VAL A 195 -0.70 4.26 3.50
C VAL A 195 0.67 4.60 4.05
N THR A 196 1.59 3.64 4.00
CA THR A 196 2.98 3.85 4.36
C THR A 196 3.87 3.38 3.22
N VAL A 197 4.78 4.24 2.78
CA VAL A 197 5.85 3.92 1.83
C VAL A 197 7.15 3.75 2.60
N GLU A 198 7.70 2.55 2.56
CA GLU A 198 8.85 2.11 3.35
C GLU A 198 10.16 2.23 2.54
N GLY A 199 11.00 3.16 2.98
CA GLY A 199 12.36 3.37 2.49
C GLY A 199 13.39 2.48 3.19
N ASP A 200 14.66 2.71 2.85
CA ASP A 200 15.85 2.15 3.47
C ASP A 200 16.24 2.89 4.74
N GLY A 201 16.93 2.20 5.65
CA GLY A 201 17.40 2.79 6.90
C GLY A 201 16.28 3.32 7.81
N CYS A 202 15.16 2.58 7.91
CA CYS A 202 13.97 2.97 8.68
C CYS A 202 13.36 4.31 8.28
N GLN A 203 13.43 4.68 7.01
CA GLN A 203 12.74 5.87 6.52
C GLN A 203 11.35 5.49 6.03
N ALA A 204 10.34 6.28 6.31
CA ALA A 204 9.00 6.07 5.77
C ALA A 204 8.31 7.38 5.38
N LEU A 205 7.41 7.31 4.41
CA LEU A 205 6.40 8.33 4.14
C LEU A 205 5.03 7.78 4.54
N ASP A 206 4.45 8.36 5.58
CA ASP A 206 3.11 8.01 6.03
C ASP A 206 2.07 8.92 5.40
N PHE A 207 0.88 8.38 5.17
CA PHE A 207 -0.28 9.09 4.67
C PHE A 207 -1.47 8.78 5.56
N THR A 208 -2.20 9.82 5.91
CA THR A 208 -3.44 9.74 6.69
C THR A 208 -4.63 10.03 5.79
N PHE A 209 -5.68 9.23 5.93
CA PHE A 209 -6.90 9.42 5.14
C PHE A 209 -7.72 10.61 5.65
N ASP A 210 -7.97 11.57 4.76
CA ASP A 210 -8.90 12.66 4.97
C ASP A 210 -10.29 12.26 4.45
N LYS A 211 -11.22 12.06 5.39
CA LYS A 211 -12.61 11.66 5.10
C LYS A 211 -13.39 12.72 4.31
N ALA A 212 -13.06 14.00 4.45
CA ALA A 212 -13.77 15.08 3.78
C ALA A 212 -13.43 15.14 2.29
N THR A 213 -12.15 14.97 1.96
CA THR A 213 -11.67 14.99 0.58
C THR A 213 -11.57 13.60 -0.07
N GLN A 214 -11.79 12.53 0.71
CA GLN A 214 -11.65 11.14 0.29
C GLN A 214 -10.25 10.84 -0.29
N ARG A 215 -9.22 11.44 0.29
CA ARG A 215 -7.83 11.35 -0.17
C ARG A 215 -6.89 11.06 0.98
N PHE A 216 -5.81 10.35 0.66
CA PHE A 216 -4.67 10.19 1.56
C PHE A 216 -3.79 11.42 1.49
N THR A 217 -3.68 12.11 2.60
CA THR A 217 -2.83 13.28 2.77
C THR A 217 -1.49 12.86 3.35
N PRO A 218 -0.36 13.28 2.76
CA PRO A 218 0.95 12.89 3.25
C PRO A 218 1.29 13.58 4.55
N SER A 219 2.01 12.86 5.41
CA SER A 219 2.78 13.47 6.47
C SER A 219 3.80 14.44 5.85
N PRO A 220 3.98 15.65 6.40
CA PRO A 220 4.88 16.65 5.85
C PRO A 220 6.36 16.26 5.93
N ARG A 221 6.71 15.12 6.55
CA ARG A 221 8.09 14.68 6.79
C ARG A 221 8.26 13.19 6.58
N VAL A 222 9.45 12.81 6.09
CA VAL A 222 9.95 11.43 6.22
C VAL A 222 10.15 11.15 7.70
N VAL A 223 9.45 10.16 8.22
CA VAL A 223 9.60 9.72 9.61
C VAL A 223 10.63 8.60 9.70
N LYS A 224 11.25 8.44 10.88
CA LYS A 224 12.01 7.24 11.19
C LYS A 224 11.02 6.17 11.66
N GLY A 225 10.61 5.28 10.77
CA GLY A 225 9.78 4.12 11.06
C GLY A 225 10.63 2.86 10.99
N CYS A 226 11.15 2.38 12.12
CA CYS A 226 11.52 0.98 12.20
C CYS A 226 10.28 0.25 12.74
N THR A 227 9.60 -0.51 11.89
CA THR A 227 8.75 -1.59 12.41
C THR A 227 9.70 -2.71 12.85
N PRO A 228 9.63 -3.19 14.10
CA PRO A 228 10.50 -4.26 14.59
C PRO A 228 10.37 -5.56 13.79
#